data_AF-A0A1I1WY43-F1
#
_entry.id   AF-A0A1I1WY43-F1
#
_cell.length_a   1.000
_cell.length_b   1.000
_cell.length_c   1.000
_cell.angle_alpha   90.00
_cell.angle_beta   90.00
_cell.angle_gamma   90.00
#
_symmetry.space_group_name_H-M   'P 1'
#
loop_
_entity.id
_entity.type
_entity.pdbx_description
1 polymer ?
#
loop_
_entity_poly.entity_id
_entity_poly.type
_entity_poly.pdbx_seq_one_letter_code
_entity_poly.pdbx_strand_id
1 'polypeptide(L)'
;MRNLALCTALVALTACPAEDPSTTDSPTTDPTTDTPGTETDGTDTETTAGPTTDTPTGTTDTPTGTTDEPTGTTDPGTTTEGACDGIDIPAIDESGCEPLASDYRPRENNSADDEWPACVSDMGPYTLVDSPPSTIARIVAYENIADLLWRKADPTSDDFTAARNEYVLPEGLESRLVRREDLHYPPIPENEWDPQVDADKQCTVEALAAKYPERCVGPAAMKPIVDEAFAAGQAGEGDPNIHAARIHGGLLWFLYLSVYKEANTCATVAPKDCDSAWAYYTGGEPIDGPIGMGAEVQALSGNAHERIHDGIMAARCWRDIAQDMGNYPLLDELPTEQQDLFEQGWEQLDQGLHRGYAVIVRDHMQKYVDAACSSAETQALWAFLQVAGPVLDREAEERDAAAAAALTGLWTAENPGPEDVAKGIAALDAIFPCP
;
A
#
# COMPACT_ATOMS: atom_id res chain seq x y z
N MET A 1 -24.71 5.07 -9.17
CA MET A 1 -25.63 6.23 -8.99
C MET A 1 -25.50 6.75 -7.56
N ARG A 2 -24.43 7.51 -7.28
CA ARG A 2 -24.20 8.18 -5.98
C ARG A 2 -25.07 9.45 -5.93
N ASN A 3 -25.88 9.59 -4.88
CA ASN A 3 -26.68 10.80 -4.62
C ASN A 3 -25.76 11.89 -4.05
N LEU A 4 -25.38 12.84 -4.91
CA LEU A 4 -24.66 14.04 -4.53
C LEU A 4 -25.62 15.00 -3.81
N ALA A 5 -25.51 15.10 -2.49
CA ALA A 5 -26.21 16.12 -1.72
C ALA A 5 -25.40 17.43 -1.72
N LEU A 6 -25.65 18.28 -2.72
CA LEU A 6 -25.10 19.63 -2.81
C LEU A 6 -25.75 20.54 -1.76
N CYS A 7 -24.98 20.99 -0.78
CA CYS A 7 -25.35 22.10 0.11
C CYS A 7 -24.85 23.42 -0.50
N THR A 8 -25.73 24.13 -1.20
CA THR A 8 -25.46 25.46 -1.76
C THR A 8 -25.50 26.53 -0.67
N ALA A 9 -24.36 27.12 -0.32
CA ALA A 9 -24.28 28.34 0.49
C ALA A 9 -24.01 29.55 -0.42
N LEU A 10 -25.01 30.43 -0.51
CA LEU A 10 -25.03 31.66 -1.28
C LEU A 10 -24.36 32.79 -0.48
N VAL A 11 -23.20 33.30 -0.91
CA VAL A 11 -22.66 34.58 -0.41
C VAL A 11 -22.34 35.48 -1.61
N ALA A 12 -23.13 36.54 -1.74
CA ALA A 12 -22.90 37.62 -2.67
C ALA A 12 -22.09 38.73 -2.00
N LEU A 13 -20.99 39.17 -2.60
CA LEU A 13 -20.39 40.49 -2.35
C LEU A 13 -19.60 41.00 -3.57
N THR A 14 -20.28 41.91 -4.27
CA THR A 14 -19.82 43.14 -4.96
C THR A 14 -18.35 43.33 -5.35
N ALA A 15 -18.16 43.57 -6.65
CA ALA A 15 -16.96 44.03 -7.34
C ALA A 15 -16.56 45.50 -7.05
N CYS A 16 -15.25 45.81 -7.20
CA CYS A 16 -14.69 47.02 -7.83
C CYS A 16 -13.14 46.88 -7.98
N PRO A 17 -12.46 47.70 -8.82
CA PRO A 17 -11.67 47.19 -9.94
C PRO A 17 -10.14 47.27 -9.80
N ALA A 18 -9.49 46.67 -10.80
CA ALA A 18 -8.05 46.52 -11.03
C ALA A 18 -7.23 47.81 -11.04
N GLU A 19 -5.97 47.69 -10.59
CA GLU A 19 -4.81 48.44 -11.08
C GLU A 19 -3.62 47.47 -11.24
N ASP A 20 -3.07 47.43 -12.45
CA ASP A 20 -1.76 46.90 -12.82
C ASP A 20 -0.77 48.09 -12.75
N PRO A 21 0.46 47.93 -12.23
CA PRO A 21 1.56 47.86 -13.19
C PRO A 21 2.79 47.02 -12.77
N SER A 22 3.34 46.34 -13.78
CA SER A 22 4.76 46.33 -14.19
C SER A 22 5.79 45.42 -13.49
N THR A 23 6.21 44.40 -14.26
CA THR A 23 7.58 43.99 -14.61
C THR A 23 8.75 44.34 -13.67
N THR A 24 9.44 43.31 -13.17
CA THR A 24 10.91 43.26 -13.18
C THR A 24 11.43 41.82 -13.09
N ASP A 25 12.15 41.39 -14.14
CA ASP A 25 12.98 40.19 -14.16
C ASP A 25 14.20 40.35 -13.24
N SER A 26 14.54 39.30 -12.49
CA SER A 26 15.94 38.90 -12.24
C SER A 26 16.03 37.48 -11.67
N PRO A 27 17.05 36.70 -12.07
CA PRO A 27 17.15 35.27 -11.79
C PRO A 27 17.85 35.01 -10.44
N THR A 28 17.28 34.10 -9.65
CA THR A 28 17.94 33.57 -8.45
C THR A 28 18.79 32.38 -8.85
N THR A 29 20.10 32.57 -8.83
CA THR A 29 21.10 31.50 -8.94
C THR A 29 21.20 30.75 -7.63
N ASP A 30 21.00 29.44 -7.67
CA ASP A 30 21.18 28.51 -6.56
C ASP A 30 22.61 27.91 -6.62
N PRO A 31 23.45 28.03 -5.58
CA PRO A 31 24.76 27.38 -5.57
C PRO A 31 24.79 26.18 -4.62
N THR A 32 24.62 24.97 -5.16
CA THR A 32 25.05 23.73 -4.50
C THR A 32 26.45 23.36 -4.97
N THR A 33 27.44 23.56 -4.10
CA THR A 33 28.77 22.95 -4.20
C THR A 33 29.14 22.41 -2.83
N ASP A 34 28.84 21.14 -2.59
CA ASP A 34 29.44 20.38 -1.50
C ASP A 34 30.69 19.67 -1.98
N THR A 35 31.80 19.96 -1.28
CA THR A 35 33.10 19.30 -1.45
C THR A 35 33.27 18.30 -0.30
N PRO A 36 33.79 17.08 -0.53
CA PRO A 36 33.96 16.08 0.53
C PRO A 36 35.11 16.47 1.48
N GLY A 37 34.81 16.58 2.77
CA GLY A 37 35.78 16.76 3.83
C GLY A 37 36.58 15.49 4.08
N THR A 38 37.90 15.64 4.10
CA THR A 38 38.92 14.62 4.37
C THR A 38 38.93 14.26 5.86
N GLU A 39 38.77 12.97 6.19
CA GLU A 39 39.03 12.43 7.52
C GLU A 39 40.55 12.39 7.78
N THR A 40 40.95 12.98 8.90
CA THR A 40 42.28 12.79 9.49
C THR A 40 42.20 11.91 10.73
N ASP A 41 43.06 10.91 10.67
CA ASP A 41 43.61 10.01 11.68
C ASP A 41 43.78 10.60 13.09
N GLY A 42 43.48 9.79 14.11
CA GLY A 42 43.54 10.15 15.53
C GLY A 42 43.62 8.91 16.42
N THR A 43 44.84 8.61 16.84
CA THR A 43 45.33 7.39 17.49
C THR A 43 45.00 7.28 18.98
N ASP A 44 44.86 6.03 19.45
CA ASP A 44 45.11 5.43 20.77
C ASP A 44 44.66 6.14 22.07
N THR A 45 43.91 5.41 22.91
CA THR A 45 44.41 5.02 24.25
C THR A 45 43.69 3.78 24.80
N GLU A 46 44.50 2.78 25.11
CA GLU A 46 44.22 1.55 25.85
C GLU A 46 43.84 1.83 27.33
N THR A 47 42.81 1.17 27.88
CA THR A 47 42.70 0.98 29.34
C THR A 47 42.03 -0.36 29.67
N THR A 48 42.79 -1.16 30.41
CA THR A 48 42.52 -2.52 30.87
C THR A 48 42.02 -2.50 32.33
N ALA A 49 40.90 -3.15 32.62
CA ALA A 49 40.50 -3.79 33.89
C ALA A 49 39.05 -4.28 33.69
N GLY A 50 38.62 -5.51 33.90
CA GLY A 50 38.94 -6.51 34.92
C GLY A 50 37.57 -7.03 35.44
N PRO A 51 37.32 -8.34 35.55
CA PRO A 51 35.97 -8.89 35.69
C PRO A 51 35.51 -9.00 37.15
N THR A 52 34.22 -8.86 37.41
CA THR A 52 33.61 -9.25 38.69
C THR A 52 32.51 -10.28 38.46
N THR A 53 32.86 -11.49 38.83
CA THR A 53 32.01 -12.62 39.18
C THR A 53 31.22 -12.29 40.45
N ASP A 54 29.92 -12.64 40.49
CA ASP A 54 29.24 -13.03 41.73
C ASP A 54 28.09 -13.98 41.39
N THR A 55 28.13 -15.15 42.03
CA THR A 55 27.12 -16.23 42.04
C THR A 55 26.74 -16.48 43.51
N PRO A 56 25.79 -17.40 43.80
CA PRO A 56 24.37 -17.18 44.06
C PRO A 56 24.03 -17.23 45.56
N THR A 57 22.78 -16.92 45.93
CA THR A 57 22.23 -17.38 47.22
C THR A 57 20.76 -17.74 47.03
N GLY A 58 20.45 -19.02 47.24
CA GLY A 58 19.08 -19.53 47.21
C GLY A 58 18.34 -19.28 48.52
N THR A 59 17.03 -19.50 48.49
CA THR A 59 16.32 -20.07 49.63
C THR A 59 15.05 -20.77 49.18
N THR A 60 15.00 -22.02 49.59
CA THR A 60 13.88 -22.96 49.62
C THR A 60 12.70 -22.37 50.39
N ASP A 61 11.47 -22.59 49.92
CA ASP A 61 10.34 -22.87 50.81
C ASP A 61 9.23 -23.62 50.09
N THR A 62 8.97 -24.83 50.60
CA THR A 62 7.82 -25.70 50.30
C THR A 62 6.74 -25.43 51.34
N PRO A 63 5.46 -25.44 50.95
CA PRO A 63 4.50 -26.14 51.80
C PRO A 63 3.61 -27.12 51.02
N THR A 64 3.47 -28.27 51.66
CA THR A 64 2.55 -29.38 51.38
C THR A 64 1.10 -28.98 51.66
N GLY A 65 0.16 -29.40 50.80
CA GLY A 65 -1.29 -29.28 51.07
C GLY A 65 -2.16 -29.91 49.98
N THR A 66 -2.55 -31.16 50.21
CA THR A 66 -3.44 -32.04 49.43
C THR A 66 -4.90 -31.58 49.43
N THR A 67 -5.62 -31.71 48.29
CA THR A 67 -6.94 -32.39 48.20
C THR A 67 -7.34 -32.67 46.75
N ASP A 68 -7.68 -33.92 46.47
CA ASP A 68 -8.30 -34.41 45.24
C ASP A 68 -9.78 -33.95 45.15
N GLU A 69 -10.22 -33.48 43.98
CA GLU A 69 -11.52 -33.83 43.41
C GLU A 69 -11.53 -33.56 41.88
N PRO A 70 -12.10 -34.45 41.05
CA PRO A 70 -12.01 -34.38 39.59
C PRO A 70 -13.26 -33.74 38.99
N THR A 71 -13.11 -32.96 37.92
CA THR A 71 -13.98 -33.01 36.71
C THR A 71 -13.67 -31.83 35.78
N GLY A 72 -13.34 -32.15 34.53
CA GLY A 72 -13.59 -31.24 33.40
C GLY A 72 -12.36 -30.54 32.82
N THR A 73 -11.27 -31.26 32.56
CA THR A 73 -10.29 -30.79 31.57
C THR A 73 -10.92 -30.92 30.19
N THR A 74 -11.48 -29.83 29.66
CA THR A 74 -11.62 -29.68 28.21
C THR A 74 -10.21 -29.57 27.64
N ASP A 75 -9.76 -30.65 27.02
CA ASP A 75 -8.54 -30.73 26.24
C ASP A 75 -8.68 -29.82 25.00
N PRO A 76 -7.97 -28.67 24.91
CA PRO A 76 -7.92 -27.88 23.69
C PRO A 76 -6.80 -28.46 22.82
N GLY A 77 -7.04 -29.64 22.25
CA GLY A 77 -5.90 -30.38 21.69
C GLY A 77 -6.21 -31.55 20.77
N THR A 78 -7.45 -31.72 20.33
CA THR A 78 -7.76 -32.67 19.26
C THR A 78 -8.04 -31.91 17.97
N THR A 79 -6.96 -31.58 17.25
CA THR A 79 -7.03 -31.31 15.82
C THR A 79 -7.57 -32.58 15.17
N THR A 80 -8.87 -32.58 14.86
CA THR A 80 -9.48 -33.66 14.10
C THR A 80 -8.81 -33.74 12.74
N GLU A 81 -8.01 -34.79 12.54
CA GLU A 81 -7.40 -35.25 11.27
C GLU A 81 -8.41 -35.48 10.11
N GLY A 82 -9.66 -35.02 10.24
CA GLY A 82 -10.71 -35.07 9.21
C GLY A 82 -11.39 -33.72 8.95
N ALA A 83 -10.90 -32.60 9.48
CA ALA A 83 -11.50 -31.27 9.27
C ALA A 83 -11.13 -30.64 7.91
N CYS A 84 -10.22 -31.27 7.15
CA CYS A 84 -9.72 -30.75 5.88
C CYS A 84 -10.23 -31.53 4.65
N ASP A 85 -10.84 -32.69 4.85
CA ASP A 85 -11.45 -33.44 3.74
C ASP A 85 -12.72 -32.72 3.28
N GLY A 86 -12.62 -31.97 2.17
CA GLY A 86 -13.78 -31.42 1.45
C GLY A 86 -13.90 -29.90 1.37
N ILE A 87 -12.88 -29.13 1.79
CA ILE A 87 -12.84 -27.69 1.52
C ILE A 87 -12.31 -27.50 0.09
N ASP A 88 -13.24 -27.35 -0.85
CA ASP A 88 -12.95 -27.00 -2.24
C ASP A 88 -13.14 -25.49 -2.42
N ILE A 89 -12.07 -24.77 -2.70
CA ILE A 89 -12.14 -23.34 -3.01
C ILE A 89 -12.07 -23.20 -4.52
N PRO A 90 -13.11 -22.61 -5.14
CA PRO A 90 -13.11 -22.41 -6.59
C PRO A 90 -11.89 -21.61 -7.05
N ALA A 91 -11.38 -21.92 -8.23
CA ALA A 91 -10.44 -21.02 -8.90
C ALA A 91 -11.09 -19.66 -9.16
N ILE A 92 -10.28 -18.61 -9.30
CA ILE A 92 -10.76 -17.30 -9.73
C ILE A 92 -11.39 -17.46 -11.12
N ASP A 93 -12.67 -17.10 -11.24
CA ASP A 93 -13.38 -17.08 -12.53
C ASP A 93 -13.38 -15.66 -13.10
N GLU A 94 -12.66 -15.47 -14.19
CA GLU A 94 -12.56 -14.19 -14.91
C GLU A 94 -13.35 -14.19 -16.23
N SER A 95 -14.07 -15.28 -16.53
CA SER A 95 -14.73 -15.44 -17.83
C SER A 95 -15.86 -14.44 -18.09
N GLY A 96 -16.39 -13.83 -17.03
CA GLY A 96 -17.39 -12.76 -17.09
C GLY A 96 -16.86 -11.36 -16.82
N CYS A 97 -15.53 -11.19 -16.68
CA CYS A 97 -14.96 -9.86 -16.48
C CYS A 97 -15.06 -9.06 -17.79
N GLU A 98 -15.85 -7.98 -17.78
CA GLU A 98 -15.96 -7.05 -18.91
C GLU A 98 -15.81 -5.61 -18.38
N PRO A 99 -14.97 -4.78 -19.02
CA PRO A 99 -14.84 -3.39 -18.64
C PRO A 99 -16.16 -2.64 -18.88
N LEU A 100 -16.37 -1.55 -18.15
CA LEU A 100 -17.52 -0.68 -18.41
C LEU A 100 -17.37 -0.02 -19.78
N ALA A 101 -18.51 0.31 -20.40
CA ALA A 101 -18.50 1.00 -21.69
C ALA A 101 -17.76 2.36 -21.65
N SER A 102 -17.74 2.99 -20.48
CA SER A 102 -17.04 4.24 -20.18
C SER A 102 -15.54 4.07 -19.90
N ASP A 103 -15.06 2.85 -19.65
CA ASP A 103 -13.66 2.66 -19.30
C ASP A 103 -12.75 3.00 -20.47
N TYR A 104 -11.61 3.62 -20.15
CA TYR A 104 -10.54 3.82 -21.10
C TYR A 104 -9.87 2.48 -21.42
N ARG A 105 -9.77 2.13 -22.70
CA ARG A 105 -9.31 0.82 -23.15
C ARG A 105 -8.27 0.95 -24.27
N PRO A 106 -7.07 1.48 -23.97
CA PRO A 106 -6.04 1.77 -24.98
C PRO A 106 -5.52 0.52 -25.68
N ARG A 107 -5.67 -0.65 -25.05
CA ARG A 107 -5.26 -1.94 -25.62
C ARG A 107 -6.29 -2.51 -26.59
N GLU A 108 -7.53 -2.04 -26.53
CA GLU A 108 -8.62 -2.45 -27.42
C GLU A 108 -8.73 -1.47 -28.59
N ASN A 109 -8.27 -1.88 -29.78
CA ASN A 109 -8.32 -1.08 -31.01
C ASN A 109 -7.76 0.35 -30.84
N ASN A 110 -6.74 0.53 -30.00
CA ASN A 110 -6.11 1.82 -29.68
C ASN A 110 -7.15 2.88 -29.25
N SER A 111 -8.09 2.50 -28.38
CA SER A 111 -9.19 3.36 -27.91
C SER A 111 -10.11 3.90 -29.00
N ALA A 112 -10.03 3.41 -30.24
CA ALA A 112 -10.89 3.90 -31.33
C ALA A 112 -12.38 3.61 -31.13
N ASP A 113 -12.71 2.72 -30.19
CA ASP A 113 -14.09 2.29 -29.87
C ASP A 113 -14.55 2.71 -28.46
N ASP A 114 -13.74 3.45 -27.69
CA ASP A 114 -14.15 4.03 -26.41
C ASP A 114 -14.56 5.50 -26.55
N GLU A 115 -15.05 6.10 -25.46
CA GLU A 115 -15.57 7.49 -25.45
C GLU A 115 -14.48 8.54 -25.18
N TRP A 116 -13.21 8.13 -25.03
CA TRP A 116 -12.13 9.04 -24.65
C TRP A 116 -11.60 9.83 -25.85
N PRO A 117 -11.25 11.12 -25.68
CA PRO A 117 -10.52 11.85 -26.69
C PRO A 117 -9.15 11.20 -26.96
N ALA A 118 -8.71 11.22 -28.21
CA ALA A 118 -7.41 10.66 -28.58
C ALA A 118 -6.27 11.36 -27.83
N CYS A 119 -5.28 10.58 -27.39
CA CYS A 119 -4.18 11.03 -26.54
C CYS A 119 -2.92 10.17 -26.73
N VAL A 120 -1.83 10.54 -26.07
CA VAL A 120 -0.56 9.81 -26.16
C VAL A 120 -0.63 8.34 -25.72
N SER A 121 -1.55 8.00 -24.81
CA SER A 121 -1.72 6.64 -24.27
C SER A 121 -2.27 5.64 -25.31
N ASP A 122 -2.92 6.12 -26.38
CA ASP A 122 -3.47 5.28 -27.46
C ASP A 122 -2.38 4.57 -28.28
N MET A 123 -1.12 5.00 -28.14
CA MET A 123 0.01 4.43 -28.86
C MET A 123 0.45 3.06 -28.28
N GLY A 124 -0.07 2.65 -27.13
CA GLY A 124 0.17 1.37 -26.49
C GLY A 124 1.14 1.46 -25.29
N PRO A 125 2.46 1.67 -25.51
CA PRO A 125 3.41 1.79 -24.40
C PRO A 125 3.19 3.06 -23.57
N TYR A 126 3.43 2.95 -22.24
CA TYR A 126 3.44 4.11 -21.36
C TYR A 126 4.49 5.14 -21.81
N THR A 127 4.07 6.40 -21.92
CA THR A 127 4.95 7.53 -22.28
C THR A 127 5.11 8.46 -21.11
N LEU A 128 6.35 8.64 -20.65
CA LEU A 128 6.67 9.51 -19.53
C LEU A 128 6.21 10.96 -19.78
N VAL A 129 5.71 11.61 -18.73
CA VAL A 129 5.46 13.05 -18.72
C VAL A 129 6.78 13.82 -18.64
N ASP A 130 7.74 13.32 -17.86
CA ASP A 130 9.06 13.94 -17.64
C ASP A 130 10.17 12.87 -17.64
N SER A 131 11.24 13.11 -16.88
CA SER A 131 12.32 12.15 -16.64
C SER A 131 11.87 10.97 -15.75
N PRO A 132 12.55 9.80 -15.86
CA PRO A 132 12.23 8.63 -15.06
C PRO A 132 12.15 8.94 -13.56
N PRO A 133 11.05 8.54 -12.87
CA PRO A 133 10.84 8.90 -11.48
C PRO A 133 11.72 8.07 -10.54
N SER A 134 12.13 8.66 -9.41
CA SER A 134 12.83 7.96 -8.32
C SER A 134 12.06 6.75 -7.75
N THR A 135 10.75 6.68 -8.02
CA THR A 135 9.87 5.56 -7.66
C THR A 135 10.34 4.22 -8.22
N ILE A 136 10.97 4.20 -9.39
CA ILE A 136 11.57 2.97 -9.97
C ILE A 136 12.55 2.33 -8.99
N ALA A 137 13.45 3.13 -8.40
CA ALA A 137 14.40 2.63 -7.41
C ALA A 137 13.73 2.11 -6.13
N ARG A 138 12.55 2.63 -5.77
CA ARG A 138 11.78 2.13 -4.61
C ARG A 138 11.19 0.75 -4.87
N ILE A 139 10.73 0.48 -6.10
CA ILE A 139 10.23 -0.85 -6.45
C ILE A 139 11.37 -1.85 -6.58
N VAL A 140 12.54 -1.44 -7.08
CA VAL A 140 13.75 -2.27 -7.01
C VAL A 140 14.12 -2.61 -5.56
N ALA A 141 14.06 -1.64 -4.65
CA ALA A 141 14.28 -1.90 -3.23
C ALA A 141 13.22 -2.86 -2.64
N TYR A 142 11.95 -2.75 -3.04
CA TYR A 142 10.90 -3.71 -2.66
C TYR A 142 11.25 -5.14 -3.10
N GLU A 143 11.69 -5.33 -4.35
CA GLU A 143 12.12 -6.63 -4.87
C GLU A 143 13.35 -7.17 -4.12
N ASN A 144 14.34 -6.32 -3.84
CA ASN A 144 15.52 -6.72 -3.05
C ASN A 144 15.14 -7.19 -1.64
N ILE A 145 14.22 -6.46 -0.98
CA ILE A 145 13.69 -6.85 0.33
C ILE A 145 12.93 -8.18 0.21
N ALA A 146 12.15 -8.38 -0.86
CA ALA A 146 11.41 -9.61 -1.10
C ALA A 146 12.33 -10.84 -1.17
N ASP A 147 13.41 -10.73 -1.95
CA ASP A 147 14.40 -11.79 -2.15
C ASP A 147 15.18 -12.11 -0.87
N LEU A 148 15.37 -11.12 0.00
CA LEU A 148 16.02 -11.31 1.31
C LEU A 148 15.08 -11.91 2.35
N LEU A 149 13.78 -11.60 2.30
CA LEU A 149 12.82 -11.90 3.35
C LEU A 149 11.79 -12.96 2.93
N TRP A 150 10.67 -12.56 2.34
CA TRP A 150 9.50 -13.46 2.18
C TRP A 150 9.59 -14.44 1.00
N ARG A 151 10.53 -14.23 0.05
CA ARG A 151 10.85 -15.23 -0.98
C ARG A 151 11.97 -16.19 -0.55
N LYS A 152 12.60 -15.91 0.59
CA LYS A 152 13.63 -16.76 1.18
C LYS A 152 13.01 -17.60 2.29
N ALA A 153 13.21 -18.91 2.25
CA ALA A 153 12.86 -19.76 3.38
C ALA A 153 13.78 -19.46 4.56
N ASP A 154 13.19 -19.19 5.73
CA ASP A 154 13.88 -18.95 7.00
C ASP A 154 14.95 -17.83 6.94
N PRO A 155 14.54 -16.56 6.73
CA PRO A 155 15.47 -15.44 6.70
C PRO A 155 16.16 -15.25 8.06
N THR A 156 17.45 -14.90 8.02
CA THR A 156 18.30 -14.69 9.19
C THR A 156 18.29 -13.23 9.65
N SER A 157 18.76 -12.95 10.86
CA SER A 157 18.89 -11.56 11.36
C SER A 157 19.78 -10.66 10.47
N ASP A 158 20.77 -11.24 9.80
CA ASP A 158 21.60 -10.52 8.82
C ASP A 158 20.78 -10.16 7.56
N ASP A 159 19.88 -11.03 7.11
CA ASP A 159 18.96 -10.75 6.00
C ASP A 159 18.00 -9.61 6.36
N PHE A 160 17.45 -9.59 7.59
CA PHE A 160 16.64 -8.47 8.07
C PHE A 160 17.42 -7.16 8.13
N THR A 161 18.70 -7.22 8.50
CA THR A 161 19.56 -6.04 8.51
C THR A 161 19.83 -5.54 7.09
N ALA A 162 20.12 -6.44 6.15
CA ALA A 162 20.28 -6.09 4.75
C ALA A 162 18.99 -5.50 4.15
N ALA A 163 17.86 -6.12 4.41
CA ALA A 163 16.55 -5.67 3.96
C ALA A 163 16.17 -4.30 4.56
N ARG A 164 16.49 -4.05 5.84
CA ARG A 164 16.29 -2.73 6.45
C ARG A 164 17.15 -1.66 5.77
N ASN A 165 18.37 -1.99 5.36
CA ASN A 165 19.22 -1.05 4.63
C ASN A 165 18.61 -0.61 3.29
N GLU A 166 17.98 -1.53 2.54
CA GLU A 166 17.22 -1.22 1.32
C GLU A 166 15.99 -0.34 1.63
N TYR A 167 15.28 -0.65 2.72
CA TYR A 167 14.08 0.07 3.14
C TYR A 167 14.36 1.54 3.50
N VAL A 168 15.47 1.81 4.18
CA VAL A 168 15.85 3.14 4.71
C VAL A 168 16.79 3.94 3.81
N LEU A 169 16.99 3.52 2.55
CA LEU A 169 17.78 4.29 1.60
C LEU A 169 17.26 5.75 1.54
N PRO A 170 18.13 6.75 1.38
CA PRO A 170 17.70 8.15 1.21
C PRO A 170 16.69 8.28 0.08
N GLU A 171 15.57 8.95 0.33
CA GLU A 171 14.41 9.04 -0.58
C GLU A 171 13.79 7.69 -1.00
N GLY A 172 14.10 6.61 -0.27
CA GLY A 172 13.63 5.24 -0.47
C GLY A 172 12.21 4.99 0.05
N LEU A 173 11.91 3.73 0.36
CA LEU A 173 10.58 3.29 0.78
C LEU A 173 10.13 3.95 2.10
N GLU A 174 10.97 3.91 3.15
CA GLU A 174 10.62 4.49 4.45
C GLU A 174 10.22 5.96 4.32
N SER A 175 11.00 6.75 3.57
CA SER A 175 10.79 8.20 3.44
C SER A 175 9.38 8.56 2.95
N ARG A 176 8.75 7.68 2.16
CA ARG A 176 7.39 7.86 1.64
C ARG A 176 6.36 7.19 2.54
N LEU A 177 6.66 6.01 3.07
CA LEU A 177 5.78 5.28 3.99
C LEU A 177 5.45 6.11 5.22
N VAL A 178 6.42 6.77 5.85
CA VAL A 178 6.21 7.57 7.08
C VAL A 178 5.34 8.81 6.90
N ARG A 179 4.92 9.12 5.68
CA ARG A 179 4.03 10.23 5.35
C ARG A 179 2.91 9.83 4.38
N ARG A 180 2.71 8.53 4.17
CA ARG A 180 1.71 8.04 3.21
C ARG A 180 0.32 8.33 3.75
N GLU A 181 -0.47 8.93 2.88
CA GLU A 181 -1.89 9.18 3.10
C GLU A 181 -2.72 8.14 2.38
N ASP A 182 -3.86 7.81 2.96
CA ASP A 182 -4.96 7.12 2.30
C ASP A 182 -6.00 8.16 1.86
N LEU A 183 -6.05 8.43 0.55
CA LEU A 183 -6.93 9.44 -0.01
C LEU A 183 -8.41 9.02 -0.05
N HIS A 184 -8.74 7.77 0.27
CA HIS A 184 -10.13 7.33 0.41
C HIS A 184 -10.81 7.89 1.67
N TYR A 185 -10.02 8.38 2.63
CA TYR A 185 -10.53 9.07 3.82
C TYR A 185 -10.54 10.59 3.61
N PRO A 186 -11.46 11.32 4.27
CA PRO A 186 -11.54 12.77 4.15
C PRO A 186 -10.19 13.47 4.39
N PRO A 187 -9.90 14.57 3.67
CA PRO A 187 -8.68 15.32 3.89
C PRO A 187 -8.64 15.93 5.30
N ILE A 188 -7.42 16.11 5.81
CA ILE A 188 -7.20 16.88 7.05
C ILE A 188 -7.68 18.32 6.79
N PRO A 189 -8.53 18.90 7.65
CA PRO A 189 -8.99 20.29 7.49
C PRO A 189 -7.80 21.27 7.45
N GLU A 190 -7.77 22.14 6.44
CA GLU A 190 -6.66 23.09 6.23
C GLU A 190 -6.40 24.01 7.43
N ASN A 191 -7.44 24.36 8.18
CA ASN A 191 -7.31 25.19 9.38
C ASN A 191 -6.60 24.48 10.55
N GLU A 192 -6.30 23.19 10.42
CA GLU A 192 -5.53 22.39 11.37
C GLU A 192 -4.12 22.07 10.88
N TRP A 193 -3.79 22.41 9.63
CA TRP A 193 -2.47 22.15 9.06
C TRP A 193 -1.37 22.88 9.83
N ASP A 194 -0.20 22.25 9.91
CA ASP A 194 1.00 22.95 10.32
C ASP A 194 1.45 23.84 9.15
N PRO A 195 1.45 25.18 9.30
CA PRO A 195 1.81 26.10 8.22
C PRO A 195 3.29 26.01 7.82
N GLN A 196 4.12 25.27 8.56
CA GLN A 196 5.53 25.03 8.24
C GLN A 196 5.75 23.75 7.42
N VAL A 197 4.70 22.97 7.19
CA VAL A 197 4.74 21.70 6.46
C VAL A 197 3.95 21.86 5.16
N ASP A 198 4.46 21.27 4.07
CA ASP A 198 3.75 21.30 2.79
C ASP A 198 2.39 20.57 2.89
N ALA A 199 1.43 20.97 2.05
CA ALA A 199 0.07 20.42 2.04
C ALA A 199 0.03 18.88 1.90
N ASP A 200 0.89 18.32 1.07
CA ASP A 200 0.99 16.88 0.78
C ASP A 200 1.79 16.08 1.83
N LYS A 201 2.28 16.75 2.88
CA LYS A 201 3.16 16.20 3.92
C LYS A 201 2.58 16.36 5.32
N GLN A 202 1.33 16.78 5.46
CA GLN A 202 0.71 17.03 6.77
C GLN A 202 0.70 15.79 7.68
N CYS A 203 0.68 14.58 7.13
CA CYS A 203 0.80 13.36 7.93
C CYS A 203 2.18 13.15 8.57
N THR A 204 3.21 13.94 8.22
CA THR A 204 4.48 13.94 8.98
C THR A 204 4.33 14.59 10.36
N VAL A 205 3.26 15.36 10.60
CA VAL A 205 2.96 15.99 11.88
C VAL A 205 2.34 14.94 12.81
N GLU A 206 3.06 14.55 13.86
CA GLU A 206 2.66 13.50 14.80
C GLU A 206 1.24 13.73 15.37
N ALA A 207 0.91 14.97 15.71
CA ALA A 207 -0.42 15.32 16.23
C ALA A 207 -1.55 15.10 15.20
N LEU A 208 -1.27 15.32 13.92
CA LEU A 208 -2.24 15.07 12.84
C LEU A 208 -2.34 13.57 12.56
N ALA A 209 -1.23 12.84 12.53
CA ALA A 209 -1.25 11.39 12.37
C ALA A 209 -2.03 10.68 13.48
N ALA A 210 -1.89 11.15 14.73
CA ALA A 210 -2.65 10.63 15.87
C ALA A 210 -4.15 11.00 15.82
N LYS A 211 -4.50 12.16 15.27
CA LYS A 211 -5.89 12.63 15.17
C LYS A 211 -6.64 12.03 13.98
N TYR A 212 -5.95 11.75 12.89
CA TYR A 212 -6.50 11.24 11.64
C TYR A 212 -5.78 9.93 11.21
N PRO A 213 -5.83 8.86 12.02
CA PRO A 213 -5.01 7.67 11.80
C PRO A 213 -5.34 6.94 10.50
N GLU A 214 -6.60 6.95 10.07
CA GLU A 214 -7.04 6.32 8.81
C GLU A 214 -6.54 7.10 7.59
N ARG A 215 -6.58 8.44 7.64
CA ARG A 215 -6.02 9.30 6.58
C ARG A 215 -4.50 9.24 6.58
N CYS A 216 -3.85 9.28 7.74
CA CYS A 216 -2.41 9.24 7.92
C CYS A 216 -1.89 7.83 8.20
N VAL A 217 -2.34 6.89 7.39
CA VAL A 217 -2.15 5.46 7.61
C VAL A 217 -0.69 5.02 7.61
N GLY A 218 0.16 5.71 6.85
CA GLY A 218 1.59 5.46 6.79
C GLY A 218 2.25 5.53 8.17
N PRO A 219 2.27 6.69 8.82
CA PRO A 219 2.82 6.83 10.18
C PRO A 219 1.95 6.16 11.26
N ALA A 220 0.62 6.13 11.12
CA ALA A 220 -0.27 5.64 12.18
C ALA A 220 -0.37 4.12 12.26
N ALA A 221 -0.26 3.40 11.14
CA ALA A 221 -0.47 1.95 11.08
C ALA A 221 0.71 1.21 10.42
N MET A 222 1.09 1.58 9.19
CA MET A 222 2.11 0.83 8.43
C MET A 222 3.49 0.88 9.12
N LYS A 223 3.94 2.08 9.52
CA LYS A 223 5.29 2.28 10.08
C LYS A 223 5.50 1.46 11.36
N PRO A 224 4.60 1.50 12.37
CA PRO A 224 4.72 0.63 13.53
C PRO A 224 4.87 -0.85 13.18
N ILE A 225 4.04 -1.38 12.27
CA ILE A 225 4.06 -2.79 11.86
C ILE A 225 5.42 -3.15 11.23
N VAL A 226 5.87 -2.35 10.26
CA VAL A 226 7.11 -2.60 9.51
C VAL A 226 8.34 -2.47 10.41
N ASP A 227 8.39 -1.43 11.26
CA ASP A 227 9.53 -1.22 12.16
C ASP A 227 9.64 -2.28 13.25
N GLU A 228 8.51 -2.68 13.86
CA GLU A 228 8.50 -3.74 14.87
C GLU A 228 8.97 -5.06 14.28
N ALA A 229 8.48 -5.42 13.08
CA ALA A 229 8.88 -6.64 12.40
C ALA A 229 10.36 -6.63 12.01
N PHE A 230 10.89 -5.51 11.50
CA PHE A 230 12.33 -5.38 11.25
C PHE A 230 13.14 -5.51 12.54
N ALA A 231 12.75 -4.81 13.61
CA ALA A 231 13.48 -4.85 14.87
C ALA A 231 13.54 -6.27 15.45
N ALA A 232 12.40 -6.98 15.47
CA ALA A 232 12.33 -8.34 15.97
C ALA A 232 13.16 -9.32 15.10
N GLY A 233 13.07 -9.21 13.76
CA GLY A 233 13.88 -10.02 12.85
C GLY A 233 15.39 -9.78 13.01
N GLN A 234 15.82 -8.52 13.15
CA GLN A 234 17.23 -8.17 13.42
C GLN A 234 17.72 -8.66 14.79
N ALA A 235 16.84 -8.71 15.79
CA ALA A 235 17.16 -9.25 17.11
C ALA A 235 17.15 -10.80 17.15
N GLY A 236 16.63 -11.46 16.11
CA GLY A 236 16.45 -12.91 16.10
C GLY A 236 15.33 -13.38 17.05
N GLU A 237 14.36 -12.51 17.33
CA GLU A 237 13.23 -12.79 18.20
C GLU A 237 12.06 -13.38 17.41
N GLY A 238 11.38 -14.40 17.94
CA GLY A 238 10.20 -15.00 17.30
C GLY A 238 10.51 -15.77 16.02
N ASP A 239 9.48 -16.01 15.20
CA ASP A 239 9.60 -16.67 13.91
C ASP A 239 9.95 -15.65 12.80
N PRO A 240 11.09 -15.80 12.10
CA PRO A 240 11.49 -14.87 11.05
C PRO A 240 10.49 -14.82 9.88
N ASN A 241 9.79 -15.91 9.56
CA ASN A 241 8.82 -15.92 8.47
C ASN A 241 7.58 -15.08 8.81
N ILE A 242 7.19 -15.02 10.09
CA ILE A 242 6.11 -14.14 10.57
C ILE A 242 6.48 -12.66 10.40
N HIS A 243 7.71 -12.29 10.75
CA HIS A 243 8.18 -10.90 10.59
C HIS A 243 8.30 -10.52 9.11
N ALA A 244 8.83 -11.41 8.28
CA ALA A 244 8.89 -11.22 6.84
C ALA A 244 7.49 -11.01 6.24
N ALA A 245 6.51 -11.81 6.66
CA ALA A 245 5.12 -11.69 6.22
C ALA A 245 4.47 -10.36 6.62
N ARG A 246 4.73 -9.85 7.84
CA ARG A 246 4.25 -8.53 8.28
C ARG A 246 4.85 -7.39 7.47
N ILE A 247 6.15 -7.48 7.15
CA ILE A 247 6.83 -6.49 6.29
C ILE A 247 6.24 -6.54 4.88
N HIS A 248 6.04 -7.73 4.31
CA HIS A 248 5.40 -7.89 3.00
C HIS A 248 4.01 -7.25 2.97
N GLY A 249 3.13 -7.59 3.91
CA GLY A 249 1.79 -6.99 4.00
C GLY A 249 1.82 -5.47 4.13
N GLY A 250 2.70 -4.93 4.98
CA GLY A 250 2.84 -3.49 5.19
C GLY A 250 3.36 -2.73 3.97
N LEU A 251 4.36 -3.29 3.26
CA LEU A 251 4.89 -2.70 2.04
C LEU A 251 3.92 -2.83 0.86
N LEU A 252 3.20 -3.95 0.74
CA LEU A 252 2.18 -4.13 -0.29
C LEU A 252 1.03 -3.13 -0.11
N TRP A 253 0.58 -2.90 1.13
CA TRP A 253 -0.38 -1.84 1.45
C TRP A 253 0.13 -0.46 1.02
N PHE A 254 1.39 -0.16 1.30
CA PHE A 254 2.02 1.09 0.85
C PHE A 254 2.02 1.21 -0.68
N LEU A 255 2.33 0.15 -1.43
CA LEU A 255 2.31 0.18 -2.90
C LEU A 255 0.91 0.42 -3.45
N TYR A 256 -0.10 -0.29 -2.95
CA TYR A 256 -1.51 -0.11 -3.34
C TYR A 256 -1.96 1.36 -3.21
N LEU A 257 -1.76 1.97 -2.04
CA LEU A 257 -2.12 3.38 -1.82
C LEU A 257 -1.24 4.35 -2.61
N SER A 258 0.00 3.97 -2.90
CA SER A 258 0.90 4.83 -3.67
C SER A 258 0.43 4.99 -5.11
N VAL A 259 0.01 3.91 -5.77
CA VAL A 259 -0.51 4.02 -7.16
C VAL A 259 -1.70 4.97 -7.21
N TYR A 260 -2.67 4.80 -6.31
CA TYR A 260 -3.86 5.66 -6.22
C TYR A 260 -3.52 7.12 -5.88
N LYS A 261 -2.68 7.35 -4.86
CA LYS A 261 -2.29 8.72 -4.45
C LYS A 261 -1.50 9.43 -5.53
N GLU A 262 -0.52 8.79 -6.17
CA GLU A 262 0.28 9.46 -7.21
C GLU A 262 -0.55 9.76 -8.48
N ALA A 263 -1.56 8.94 -8.80
CA ALA A 263 -2.51 9.26 -9.87
C ALA A 263 -3.32 10.53 -9.53
N ASN A 264 -3.71 10.71 -8.26
CA ASN A 264 -4.34 11.95 -7.80
C ASN A 264 -3.39 13.15 -7.82
N THR A 265 -2.18 13.01 -7.25
CA THR A 265 -1.23 14.12 -7.23
C THR A 265 -0.68 14.46 -8.61
N CYS A 266 -0.77 13.53 -9.57
CA CYS A 266 -0.60 13.86 -10.97
C CYS A 266 -1.54 14.99 -11.40
N ALA A 267 -2.80 14.95 -10.96
CA ALA A 267 -3.84 15.91 -11.27
C ALA A 267 -3.77 17.19 -10.41
N THR A 268 -3.42 17.05 -9.14
CA THR A 268 -3.61 18.11 -8.12
C THR A 268 -2.32 18.78 -7.64
N VAL A 269 -1.14 18.22 -7.94
CA VAL A 269 0.14 18.73 -7.44
C VAL A 269 1.19 18.87 -8.55
N ALA A 270 1.55 17.77 -9.20
CA ALA A 270 2.68 17.73 -10.13
C ALA A 270 2.45 16.73 -11.27
N PRO A 271 2.53 17.15 -12.54
CA PRO A 271 2.26 16.26 -13.70
C PRO A 271 3.14 15.00 -13.75
N LYS A 272 4.39 15.09 -13.29
CA LYS A 272 5.33 13.96 -13.22
C LYS A 272 4.88 12.85 -12.26
N ASP A 273 3.92 13.09 -11.38
CA ASP A 273 3.42 12.07 -10.47
C ASP A 273 2.60 11.00 -11.22
N CYS A 274 2.13 11.27 -12.45
CA CYS A 274 1.60 10.22 -13.33
C CYS A 274 2.66 9.13 -13.55
N ASP A 275 3.92 9.53 -13.77
CA ASP A 275 5.02 8.59 -13.96
C ASP A 275 5.30 7.82 -12.66
N SER A 276 5.10 8.45 -11.50
CA SER A 276 5.20 7.77 -10.21
C SER A 276 4.08 6.75 -10.00
N ALA A 277 2.84 7.04 -10.41
CA ALA A 277 1.74 6.08 -10.34
C ALA A 277 2.03 4.81 -11.17
N TRP A 278 2.46 5.01 -12.42
CA TRP A 278 2.93 3.92 -13.29
C TRP A 278 4.09 3.15 -12.66
N ALA A 279 5.12 3.86 -12.21
CA ALA A 279 6.30 3.23 -11.64
C ALA A 279 6.01 2.49 -10.33
N TYR A 280 5.10 2.96 -9.49
CA TYR A 280 4.72 2.23 -8.26
C TYR A 280 4.05 0.90 -8.57
N TYR A 281 3.32 0.81 -9.69
CA TYR A 281 2.63 -0.40 -10.07
C TYR A 281 3.53 -1.37 -10.85
N THR A 282 4.22 -0.90 -11.88
CA THR A 282 4.99 -1.76 -12.80
C THR A 282 6.48 -1.85 -12.46
N GLY A 283 6.97 -1.00 -11.55
CA GLY A 283 8.41 -0.80 -11.33
C GLY A 283 9.11 0.00 -12.43
N GLY A 284 8.35 0.64 -13.32
CA GLY A 284 8.89 1.32 -14.49
C GLY A 284 9.13 0.39 -15.68
N GLU A 285 8.60 -0.84 -15.61
CA GLU A 285 8.68 -1.82 -16.67
C GLU A 285 7.42 -1.76 -17.58
N PRO A 286 7.50 -2.35 -18.79
CA PRO A 286 6.33 -2.58 -19.63
C PRO A 286 5.29 -3.50 -18.96
N ILE A 287 4.04 -3.41 -19.43
CA ILE A 287 2.92 -4.21 -18.93
C ILE A 287 3.16 -5.72 -18.97
N ASP A 288 3.94 -6.24 -19.92
CA ASP A 288 4.16 -7.68 -20.07
C ASP A 288 5.19 -8.25 -19.08
N GLY A 289 5.86 -7.40 -18.32
CA GLY A 289 6.89 -7.84 -17.36
C GLY A 289 7.05 -6.87 -16.19
N PRO A 290 5.96 -6.55 -15.46
CA PRO A 290 6.05 -5.70 -14.28
C PRO A 290 6.87 -6.39 -13.19
N ILE A 291 7.37 -5.60 -12.25
CA ILE A 291 7.88 -6.06 -10.95
C ILE A 291 7.00 -5.50 -9.82
N GLY A 292 7.27 -5.87 -8.57
CA GLY A 292 6.52 -5.38 -7.41
C GLY A 292 5.07 -5.91 -7.40
N MET A 293 4.15 -5.04 -6.95
CA MET A 293 2.73 -5.36 -6.90
C MET A 293 2.17 -5.75 -8.28
N GLY A 294 2.62 -5.12 -9.36
CA GLY A 294 2.17 -5.45 -10.71
C GLY A 294 2.44 -6.90 -11.09
N ALA A 295 3.59 -7.46 -10.69
CA ALA A 295 3.93 -8.86 -10.93
C ALA A 295 3.05 -9.81 -10.11
N GLU A 296 2.78 -9.47 -8.85
CA GLU A 296 1.91 -10.27 -7.98
C GLU A 296 0.48 -10.33 -8.52
N VAL A 297 -0.08 -9.18 -8.96
CA VAL A 297 -1.41 -9.16 -9.58
C VAL A 297 -1.40 -9.93 -10.90
N GLN A 298 -0.43 -9.70 -11.79
CA GLN A 298 -0.36 -10.37 -13.09
C GLN A 298 -0.30 -11.90 -12.97
N ALA A 299 0.42 -12.40 -11.97
CA ALA A 299 0.53 -13.84 -11.72
C ALA A 299 -0.79 -14.48 -11.28
N LEU A 300 -1.69 -13.71 -10.66
CA LEU A 300 -2.93 -14.20 -10.06
C LEU A 300 -4.18 -13.89 -10.92
N SER A 301 -4.17 -12.76 -11.60
CA SER A 301 -5.31 -12.20 -12.33
C SER A 301 -4.81 -11.33 -13.49
N GLY A 302 -4.84 -11.92 -14.70
CA GLY A 302 -4.52 -11.17 -15.91
C GLY A 302 -5.51 -10.01 -16.12
N ASN A 303 -6.80 -10.25 -15.85
CA ASN A 303 -7.82 -9.22 -15.98
C ASN A 303 -7.59 -8.03 -15.02
N ALA A 304 -7.38 -8.26 -13.72
CA ALA A 304 -7.16 -7.15 -12.78
C ALA A 304 -5.88 -6.39 -13.11
N HIS A 305 -4.82 -7.09 -13.51
CA HIS A 305 -3.57 -6.48 -13.93
C HIS A 305 -3.76 -5.50 -15.10
N GLU A 306 -4.48 -5.98 -16.11
CA GLU A 306 -4.85 -5.22 -17.29
C GLU A 306 -5.75 -4.01 -16.98
N ARG A 307 -6.72 -4.16 -16.07
CA ARG A 307 -7.62 -3.07 -15.66
C ARG A 307 -6.91 -1.98 -14.85
N ILE A 308 -5.99 -2.36 -13.95
CA ILE A 308 -5.13 -1.39 -13.25
C ILE A 308 -4.27 -0.62 -14.25
N HIS A 309 -3.62 -1.32 -15.18
CA HIS A 309 -2.80 -0.67 -16.19
C HIS A 309 -3.62 0.30 -17.05
N ASP A 310 -4.82 -0.09 -17.49
CA ASP A 310 -5.70 0.81 -18.24
C ASP A 310 -6.09 2.05 -17.43
N GLY A 311 -6.38 1.93 -16.13
CA GLY A 311 -6.64 3.08 -15.26
C GLY A 311 -5.43 4.02 -15.11
N ILE A 312 -4.21 3.48 -15.02
CA ILE A 312 -2.97 4.28 -15.04
C ILE A 312 -2.83 5.01 -16.38
N MET A 313 -3.10 4.32 -17.49
CA MET A 313 -3.07 4.92 -18.82
C MET A 313 -4.16 5.98 -19.01
N ALA A 314 -5.31 5.84 -18.35
CA ALA A 314 -6.40 6.82 -18.34
C ALA A 314 -5.95 8.11 -17.64
N ALA A 315 -5.31 8.02 -16.47
CA ALA A 315 -4.74 9.18 -15.79
C ALA A 315 -3.69 9.90 -16.66
N ARG A 316 -2.83 9.14 -17.35
CA ARG A 316 -1.83 9.70 -18.28
C ARG A 316 -2.48 10.33 -19.52
N CYS A 317 -3.53 9.70 -20.05
CA CYS A 317 -4.29 10.18 -21.20
C CYS A 317 -4.99 11.50 -20.88
N TRP A 318 -5.71 11.54 -19.75
CA TRP A 318 -6.32 12.76 -19.23
C TRP A 318 -5.29 13.89 -19.10
N ARG A 319 -4.11 13.60 -18.53
CA ARG A 319 -3.06 14.61 -18.36
C ARG A 319 -2.56 15.17 -19.70
N ASP A 320 -2.51 14.36 -20.75
CA ASP A 320 -2.21 14.79 -22.12
C ASP A 320 -3.29 15.70 -22.70
N ILE A 321 -4.56 15.29 -22.55
CA ILE A 321 -5.72 16.03 -23.03
C ILE A 321 -5.84 17.39 -22.33
N ALA A 322 -5.60 17.42 -21.02
CA ALA A 322 -5.67 18.62 -20.18
C ALA A 322 -4.52 19.60 -20.42
N GLN A 323 -3.52 19.25 -21.23
CA GLN A 323 -2.38 20.10 -21.52
C GLN A 323 -2.80 21.33 -22.36
N ASP A 324 -2.30 22.50 -21.98
CA ASP A 324 -2.44 23.74 -22.76
C ASP A 324 -1.07 24.30 -23.15
N MET A 325 -0.73 24.22 -24.43
CA MET A 325 0.53 24.72 -25.01
C MET A 325 1.81 24.22 -24.30
N GLY A 326 1.79 23.03 -23.69
CA GLY A 326 2.93 22.49 -22.94
C GLY A 326 2.85 22.70 -21.43
N ASN A 327 1.86 23.47 -20.97
CA ASN A 327 1.56 23.61 -19.55
C ASN A 327 0.53 22.56 -19.13
N TYR A 328 0.62 22.11 -17.89
CA TYR A 328 -0.31 21.17 -17.30
C TYR A 328 -1.04 21.86 -16.14
N PRO A 329 -2.21 22.48 -16.38
CA PRO A 329 -3.02 23.08 -15.31
C PRO A 329 -3.41 22.02 -14.27
N LEU A 330 -3.61 22.48 -13.04
CA LEU A 330 -4.12 21.65 -11.97
C LEU A 330 -5.62 21.35 -12.18
N LEU A 331 -6.08 20.27 -11.56
CA LEU A 331 -7.46 19.77 -11.73
C LEU A 331 -8.53 20.84 -11.45
N ASP A 332 -8.34 21.66 -10.42
CA ASP A 332 -9.28 22.70 -10.00
C ASP A 332 -9.30 23.94 -10.92
N GLU A 333 -8.28 24.08 -11.77
CA GLU A 333 -8.19 25.15 -12.79
C GLU A 333 -8.92 24.77 -14.09
N LEU A 334 -9.27 23.49 -14.26
CA LEU A 334 -9.86 22.96 -15.48
C LEU A 334 -11.39 23.08 -15.52
N PRO A 335 -12.01 23.06 -16.72
CA PRO A 335 -13.46 22.97 -16.85
C PRO A 335 -14.01 21.67 -16.23
N THR A 336 -15.26 21.69 -15.77
CA THR A 336 -15.94 20.53 -15.16
C THR A 336 -15.85 19.26 -16.02
N GLU A 337 -15.98 19.38 -17.34
CA GLU A 337 -15.91 18.23 -18.26
C GLU A 337 -14.55 17.50 -18.19
N GLN A 338 -13.45 18.24 -17.96
CA GLN A 338 -12.12 17.66 -17.76
C GLN A 338 -11.95 17.11 -16.34
N GLN A 339 -12.59 17.72 -15.34
CA GLN A 339 -12.60 17.18 -13.98
C GLN A 339 -13.35 15.84 -13.93
N ASP A 340 -14.53 15.77 -14.57
CA ASP A 340 -15.34 14.56 -14.67
C ASP A 340 -14.57 13.43 -15.42
N LEU A 341 -13.83 13.77 -16.48
CA LEU A 341 -12.99 12.80 -17.21
C LEU A 341 -11.84 12.25 -16.34
N PHE A 342 -11.20 13.10 -15.53
CA PHE A 342 -10.21 12.64 -14.56
C PHE A 342 -10.84 11.70 -13.54
N GLU A 343 -11.96 12.10 -12.93
CA GLU A 343 -12.66 11.30 -11.93
C GLU A 343 -13.06 9.92 -12.49
N GLN A 344 -13.50 9.86 -13.75
CA GLN A 344 -13.81 8.61 -14.44
C GLN A 344 -12.58 7.70 -14.57
N GLY A 345 -11.44 8.20 -15.03
CA GLY A 345 -10.21 7.40 -15.13
C GLY A 345 -9.62 7.02 -13.77
N TRP A 346 -9.73 7.90 -12.78
CA TRP A 346 -9.24 7.67 -11.43
C TRP A 346 -10.09 6.64 -10.68
N GLU A 347 -11.42 6.67 -10.85
CA GLU A 347 -12.32 5.63 -10.36
C GLU A 347 -12.05 4.29 -11.06
N GLN A 348 -11.83 4.26 -12.38
CA GLN A 348 -11.44 3.04 -13.10
C GLN A 348 -10.15 2.43 -12.50
N LEU A 349 -9.15 3.26 -12.22
CA LEU A 349 -7.91 2.83 -11.56
C LEU A 349 -8.20 2.24 -10.18
N ASP A 350 -9.02 2.93 -9.37
CA ASP A 350 -9.34 2.51 -8.01
C ASP A 350 -10.08 1.16 -7.98
N GLN A 351 -11.06 0.96 -8.87
CA GLN A 351 -11.75 -0.33 -9.03
C GLN A 351 -10.78 -1.45 -9.41
N GLY A 352 -9.88 -1.18 -10.36
CA GLY A 352 -8.81 -2.12 -10.72
C GLY A 352 -7.92 -2.44 -9.52
N LEU A 353 -7.49 -1.44 -8.76
CA LEU A 353 -6.60 -1.59 -7.60
C LEU A 353 -7.28 -2.39 -6.48
N HIS A 354 -8.54 -2.11 -6.17
CA HIS A 354 -9.32 -2.88 -5.20
C HIS A 354 -9.37 -4.36 -5.58
N ARG A 355 -9.68 -4.68 -6.85
CA ARG A 355 -9.67 -6.07 -7.32
C ARG A 355 -8.26 -6.68 -7.24
N GLY A 356 -7.25 -5.99 -7.75
CA GLY A 356 -5.87 -6.47 -7.76
C GLY A 356 -5.35 -6.78 -6.36
N TYR A 357 -5.66 -5.92 -5.38
CA TYR A 357 -5.32 -6.18 -3.99
C TYR A 357 -6.13 -7.35 -3.41
N ALA A 358 -7.43 -7.41 -3.70
CA ALA A 358 -8.31 -8.49 -3.26
C ALA A 358 -7.83 -9.86 -3.76
N VAL A 359 -7.36 -9.99 -5.01
CA VAL A 359 -6.86 -11.29 -5.52
C VAL A 359 -5.56 -11.73 -4.83
N ILE A 360 -4.70 -10.79 -4.40
CA ILE A 360 -3.49 -11.12 -3.62
C ILE A 360 -3.88 -11.60 -2.21
N VAL A 361 -4.82 -10.91 -1.55
CA VAL A 361 -5.34 -11.33 -0.24
C VAL A 361 -6.00 -12.70 -0.36
N ARG A 362 -6.85 -12.91 -1.38
CA ARG A 362 -7.51 -14.17 -1.68
C ARG A 362 -6.53 -15.33 -1.86
N ASP A 363 -5.44 -15.11 -2.61
CA ASP A 363 -4.39 -16.12 -2.80
C ASP A 363 -3.70 -16.50 -1.48
N HIS A 364 -3.43 -15.54 -0.60
CA HIS A 364 -2.88 -15.84 0.72
C HIS A 364 -3.88 -16.58 1.62
N MET A 365 -5.17 -16.26 1.53
CA MET A 365 -6.22 -17.02 2.21
C MET A 365 -6.31 -18.46 1.70
N GLN A 366 -6.21 -18.66 0.38
CA GLN A 366 -6.17 -20.00 -0.22
C GLN A 366 -4.99 -20.80 0.31
N LYS A 367 -3.78 -20.22 0.23
CA LYS A 367 -2.56 -20.83 0.75
C LYS A 367 -2.68 -21.15 2.23
N TYR A 368 -3.34 -20.29 3.01
CA TYR A 368 -3.61 -20.55 4.43
C TYR A 368 -4.48 -21.80 4.60
N VAL A 369 -5.56 -21.94 3.84
CA VAL A 369 -6.43 -23.12 3.88
C VAL A 369 -5.66 -24.39 3.49
N ASP A 370 -4.86 -24.33 2.43
CA ASP A 370 -4.05 -25.47 1.96
C ASP A 370 -2.97 -25.87 2.98
N ALA A 371 -2.30 -24.89 3.59
CA ALA A 371 -1.26 -25.09 4.59
C ALA A 371 -1.84 -25.56 5.93
N ALA A 372 -3.01 -25.08 6.37
CA ALA A 372 -3.67 -25.53 7.59
C ALA A 372 -3.99 -27.01 7.59
N CYS A 373 -4.03 -27.60 6.40
CA CYS A 373 -4.25 -29.00 6.17
C CYS A 373 -2.96 -29.82 6.01
N SER A 374 -1.78 -29.21 5.96
CA SER A 374 -0.55 -29.91 5.56
C SER A 374 0.78 -29.43 6.16
N SER A 375 0.90 -28.22 6.72
CA SER A 375 2.18 -27.63 7.15
C SER A 375 2.07 -26.61 8.29
N ALA A 376 3.23 -26.20 8.83
CA ALA A 376 3.36 -25.17 9.88
C ALA A 376 3.39 -23.72 9.32
N GLU A 377 3.30 -23.54 8.00
CA GLU A 377 3.44 -22.23 7.32
C GLU A 377 2.24 -21.28 7.56
N THR A 378 1.18 -21.78 8.18
CA THR A 378 -0.07 -21.07 8.45
C THR A 378 0.11 -19.78 9.25
N GLN A 379 1.03 -19.75 10.21
CA GLN A 379 1.20 -18.57 11.07
C GLN A 379 1.79 -17.38 10.30
N ALA A 380 2.73 -17.62 9.39
CA ALA A 380 3.28 -16.56 8.55
C ALA A 380 2.23 -16.04 7.55
N LEU A 381 1.48 -16.95 6.92
CA LEU A 381 0.36 -16.58 6.04
C LEU A 381 -0.71 -15.77 6.78
N TRP A 382 -1.05 -16.16 8.01
CA TRP A 382 -2.00 -15.41 8.84
C TRP A 382 -1.45 -14.05 9.25
N ALA A 383 -0.17 -13.96 9.59
CA ALA A 383 0.47 -12.69 9.93
C ALA A 383 0.47 -11.70 8.75
N PHE A 384 0.63 -12.18 7.51
CA PHE A 384 0.40 -11.36 6.32
C PHE A 384 -1.07 -10.90 6.25
N LEU A 385 -2.01 -11.83 6.38
CA LEU A 385 -3.46 -11.55 6.26
C LEU A 385 -3.97 -10.60 7.35
N GLN A 386 -3.41 -10.61 8.55
CA GLN A 386 -3.74 -9.66 9.61
C GLN A 386 -3.33 -8.22 9.28
N VAL A 387 -2.33 -8.04 8.41
CA VAL A 387 -1.90 -6.72 7.93
C VAL A 387 -2.65 -6.35 6.65
N ALA A 388 -2.66 -7.24 5.66
CA ALA A 388 -3.20 -6.97 4.34
C ALA A 388 -4.75 -7.05 4.28
N GLY A 389 -5.38 -7.97 5.01
CA GLY A 389 -6.83 -8.17 4.97
C GLY A 389 -7.64 -6.90 5.28
N PRO A 390 -7.38 -6.20 6.41
CA PRO A 390 -8.12 -5.00 6.79
C PRO A 390 -7.98 -3.79 5.84
N VAL A 391 -7.01 -3.81 4.91
CA VAL A 391 -6.78 -2.70 3.97
C VAL A 391 -8.02 -2.37 3.15
N LEU A 392 -8.83 -3.39 2.85
CA LEU A 392 -10.04 -3.25 2.04
C LEU A 392 -11.31 -3.05 2.88
N ASP A 393 -11.23 -3.01 4.22
CA ASP A 393 -12.43 -3.01 5.09
C ASP A 393 -13.37 -1.82 4.80
N ARG A 394 -12.83 -0.61 4.57
CA ARG A 394 -13.63 0.58 4.20
C ARG A 394 -14.44 0.33 2.94
N GLU A 395 -13.78 -0.07 1.87
CA GLU A 395 -14.43 -0.30 0.57
C GLU A 395 -15.39 -1.49 0.65
N ALA A 396 -15.02 -2.52 1.41
CA ALA A 396 -15.88 -3.67 1.66
C ALA A 396 -17.19 -3.24 2.34
N GLU A 397 -17.10 -2.39 3.38
CA GLU A 397 -18.27 -1.86 4.09
C GLU A 397 -19.16 -1.02 3.17
N GLU A 398 -18.57 -0.20 2.29
CA GLU A 398 -19.30 0.60 1.32
C GLU A 398 -20.06 -0.24 0.29
N ARG A 399 -19.49 -1.37 -0.14
CA ARG A 399 -20.11 -2.27 -1.12
C ARG A 399 -21.15 -3.21 -0.52
N ASP A 400 -20.79 -3.87 0.58
CA ASP A 400 -21.64 -4.81 1.30
C ASP A 400 -21.23 -4.89 2.79
N ALA A 401 -21.84 -4.04 3.60
CA ALA A 401 -21.60 -3.99 5.04
C ALA A 401 -21.79 -5.34 5.77
N ALA A 402 -22.66 -6.24 5.27
CA ALA A 402 -22.90 -7.53 5.92
C ALA A 402 -21.75 -8.51 5.65
N ALA A 403 -21.31 -8.59 4.39
CA ALA A 403 -20.16 -9.40 4.02
C ALA A 403 -18.85 -8.83 4.59
N ALA A 404 -18.71 -7.50 4.63
CA ALA A 404 -17.57 -6.82 5.25
C ALA A 404 -17.44 -7.14 6.74
N ALA A 405 -18.54 -7.14 7.50
CA ALA A 405 -18.51 -7.49 8.92
C ALA A 405 -17.99 -8.92 9.17
N ALA A 406 -18.21 -9.85 8.23
CA ALA A 406 -17.64 -11.20 8.31
C ALA A 406 -16.13 -11.19 8.09
N LEU A 407 -15.63 -10.38 7.15
CA LEU A 407 -14.19 -10.19 6.91
C LEU A 407 -13.50 -9.53 8.11
N THR A 408 -14.02 -8.43 8.64
CA THR A 408 -13.47 -7.78 9.83
C THR A 408 -13.44 -8.73 11.04
N GLY A 409 -14.50 -9.53 11.22
CA GLY A 409 -14.53 -10.58 12.24
C GLY A 409 -13.45 -11.65 12.03
N LEU A 410 -13.17 -11.99 10.78
CA LEU A 410 -12.11 -12.94 10.41
C LEU A 410 -10.71 -12.38 10.70
N TRP A 411 -10.41 -11.14 10.31
CA TRP A 411 -9.07 -10.54 10.48
C TRP A 411 -8.65 -10.38 11.94
N THR A 412 -9.64 -10.21 12.84
CA THR A 412 -9.39 -10.07 14.27
C THR A 412 -9.30 -11.41 15.00
N ALA A 413 -9.52 -12.53 14.30
CA ALA A 413 -9.38 -13.86 14.89
C ALA A 413 -7.91 -14.19 15.14
N GLU A 414 -7.63 -14.77 16.32
CA GLU A 414 -6.26 -15.17 16.68
C GLU A 414 -5.79 -16.37 15.85
N ASN A 415 -6.67 -17.36 15.65
CA ASN A 415 -6.39 -18.60 14.91
C ASN A 415 -7.67 -19.09 14.21
N PRO A 416 -8.06 -18.51 13.06
CA PRO A 416 -9.26 -18.93 12.35
C PRO A 416 -9.13 -20.35 11.81
N GLY A 417 -10.24 -21.11 11.78
CA GLY A 417 -10.24 -22.41 11.11
C GLY A 417 -10.20 -22.26 9.59
N PRO A 418 -9.75 -23.29 8.83
CA PRO A 418 -9.74 -23.25 7.37
C PRO A 418 -11.15 -23.05 6.77
N GLU A 419 -12.21 -23.55 7.42
CA GLU A 419 -13.59 -23.28 7.00
C GLU A 419 -13.99 -21.80 7.13
N ASP A 420 -13.48 -21.10 8.15
CA ASP A 420 -13.77 -19.68 8.35
C ASP A 420 -13.04 -18.83 7.31
N VAL A 421 -11.79 -19.18 7.00
CA VAL A 421 -11.02 -18.56 5.92
C VAL A 421 -11.66 -18.82 4.56
N ALA A 422 -12.15 -20.03 4.29
CA ALA A 422 -12.88 -20.33 3.05
C ALA A 422 -14.17 -19.51 2.90
N LYS A 423 -14.91 -19.27 4.00
CA LYS A 423 -16.07 -18.34 3.99
C LYS A 423 -15.62 -16.90 3.75
N GLY A 424 -14.49 -16.49 4.31
CA GLY A 424 -13.87 -15.20 4.04
C GLY A 424 -13.53 -15.02 2.56
N ILE A 425 -12.96 -16.04 1.90
CA ILE A 425 -12.70 -16.01 0.45
C ILE A 425 -13.99 -15.78 -0.33
N ALA A 426 -15.07 -16.51 0.00
CA ALA A 426 -16.35 -16.33 -0.66
C ALA A 426 -16.94 -14.93 -0.45
N ALA A 427 -16.76 -14.35 0.74
CA ALA A 427 -17.17 -12.96 1.01
C ALA A 427 -16.33 -11.96 0.21
N LEU A 428 -15.00 -12.13 0.17
CA LEU A 428 -14.10 -11.28 -0.57
C LEU A 428 -14.39 -11.29 -2.08
N ASP A 429 -14.60 -12.49 -2.66
CA ASP A 429 -14.97 -12.67 -4.07
C ASP A 429 -16.32 -12.02 -4.41
N ALA A 430 -17.28 -12.02 -3.47
CA ALA A 430 -18.58 -11.39 -3.66
C ALA A 430 -18.52 -9.85 -3.60
N ILE A 431 -17.67 -9.30 -2.74
CA ILE A 431 -17.53 -7.84 -2.54
C ILE A 431 -16.70 -7.20 -3.66
N PHE A 432 -15.63 -7.88 -4.08
CA PHE A 432 -14.69 -7.39 -5.10
C PHE A 432 -14.78 -8.26 -6.35
N PRO A 433 -15.90 -8.20 -7.10
CA PRO A 433 -16.02 -8.92 -8.37
C PRO A 433 -15.02 -8.35 -9.40
N CYS A 434 -14.98 -8.95 -10.58
CA CYS A 434 -14.32 -8.36 -11.74
C CYS A 434 -14.69 -6.86 -11.89
N PRO A 435 -13.71 -5.97 -12.04
CA PRO A 435 -13.93 -4.55 -12.31
C PRO A 435 -14.39 -4.31 -13.74
#